data_AF-A0A2E5L871-F1
#
_entry.id   AF-A0A2E5L871-F1
#
_cell.length_a   1.000
_cell.length_b   1.000
_cell.length_c   1.000
_cell.angle_alpha   90.00
_cell.angle_beta   90.00
_cell.angle_gamma   90.00
#
_symmetry.space_group_name_H-M   'P 1'
#
loop_
_entity.id
_entity.type
_entity.pdbx_description
1 polymer ?
#
loop_
_entity_poly.entity_id
_entity_poly.type
_entity_poly.pdbx_seq_one_letter_code
_entity_poly.pdbx_strand_id
1 'polypeptide(L)'
;KVVALGEAQAQAKKSTGEQEKQASKKKKKSSEKGNATANKQEKPLDPVLFTRSEIELLQELSRRRKELDLREQTIVQREGLLMAAETRLEARINELETVKSDIETLITKYDAQEEEKFRGLVAIYEKMKPKESARIFDELDIDILLGVFDRMKASKSASIIAKMKPERAKEITSRIADRREMPRLN
;
A
#
# COMPACT_ATOMS: atom_id res chain seq x y z
N LYS A 1 30.69 22.05 22.35
CA LYS A 1 31.17 20.65 22.49
C LYS A 1 30.44 19.79 21.45
N VAL A 2 30.91 19.82 20.19
CA VAL A 2 30.27 19.11 19.06
C VAL A 2 31.32 18.27 18.30
N VAL A 3 32.35 17.79 19.01
CA VAL A 3 33.40 16.96 18.41
C VAL A 3 33.66 15.78 19.35
N ALA A 4 32.75 14.80 19.36
CA ALA A 4 32.95 13.51 20.05
C ALA A 4 31.89 12.45 19.69
N LEU A 5 31.38 12.42 18.46
CA LEU A 5 30.45 11.36 18.02
C LEU A 5 30.77 10.78 16.63
N GLY A 6 31.92 11.15 16.05
CA GLY A 6 32.40 10.63 14.76
C GLY A 6 33.29 9.39 14.84
N GLU A 7 33.69 8.93 16.04
CA GLU A 7 34.75 7.92 16.15
C GLU A 7 34.27 6.53 16.59
N ALA A 8 33.00 6.37 17.01
CA ALA A 8 32.49 5.08 17.49
C ALA A 8 31.92 4.16 16.40
N GLN A 9 31.78 4.61 15.15
CA GLN A 9 31.28 3.77 14.04
C GLN A 9 32.37 3.26 13.09
N ALA A 10 33.65 3.63 13.32
CA ALA A 10 34.77 3.16 12.51
C ALA A 10 35.38 1.83 12.99
N GLN A 11 34.97 1.30 14.15
CA GLN A 11 35.51 0.03 14.69
C GLN A 11 34.59 -1.18 14.54
N ALA A 12 33.33 -1.02 14.14
CA ALA A 12 32.42 -2.14 13.88
C ALA A 12 32.55 -2.72 12.45
N LYS A 13 33.33 -2.09 11.56
CA LYS A 13 33.54 -2.55 10.17
C LYS A 13 34.84 -3.35 9.93
N LYS A 14 35.61 -3.64 10.98
CA LYS A 14 36.89 -4.38 10.85
C LYS A 14 36.86 -5.85 11.28
N SER A 15 35.73 -6.38 11.77
CA SER A 15 35.66 -7.78 12.24
C SER A 15 34.86 -8.74 11.35
N THR A 16 34.34 -8.32 10.19
CA THR A 16 33.56 -9.20 9.30
C THR A 16 34.26 -9.52 7.97
N GLY A 17 35.50 -9.06 7.79
CA GLY A 17 36.28 -9.28 6.55
C GLY A 17 37.16 -10.53 6.54
N GLU A 18 37.19 -11.33 7.61
CA GLU A 18 38.18 -12.42 7.76
C GLU A 18 37.61 -13.84 7.70
N GLN A 19 36.30 -14.05 7.50
CA GLN A 19 35.73 -15.41 7.37
C GLN A 19 35.43 -15.88 5.95
N GLU A 20 35.61 -15.07 4.90
CA GLU A 20 35.30 -15.49 3.52
C GLU A 20 36.48 -16.02 2.68
N LYS A 21 37.70 -16.13 3.23
CA LYS A 21 38.89 -16.54 2.45
C LYS A 21 39.39 -17.98 2.63
N GLN A 22 38.63 -18.88 3.28
CA GLN A 22 39.08 -20.28 3.46
C GLN A 22 38.18 -21.37 2.87
N ALA A 23 37.04 -21.07 2.24
CA ALA A 23 36.19 -22.12 1.64
C ALA A 23 36.50 -22.43 0.15
N SER A 24 37.25 -21.61 -0.58
CA SER A 24 37.36 -21.72 -2.05
C SER A 24 38.62 -22.43 -2.57
N LYS A 25 39.46 -23.03 -1.71
CA LYS A 25 40.79 -23.54 -2.12
C LYS A 25 41.04 -25.04 -1.96
N LYS A 26 39.99 -25.87 -1.86
CA LYS A 26 40.13 -27.33 -1.73
C LYS A 26 39.15 -28.12 -2.60
N LYS A 27 39.15 -27.88 -3.92
CA LYS A 27 38.60 -28.81 -4.92
C LYS A 27 39.15 -28.60 -6.35
N LYS A 28 40.39 -28.13 -6.46
CA LYS A 28 41.14 -28.02 -7.73
C LYS A 28 42.46 -28.77 -7.60
N LYS A 29 42.41 -30.09 -7.83
CA LYS A 29 43.48 -30.98 -8.36
C LYS A 29 43.24 -32.43 -7.91
N SER A 30 42.56 -33.21 -8.75
CA SER A 30 42.83 -34.66 -8.93
C SER A 30 41.87 -35.22 -9.99
N SER A 31 42.23 -35.07 -11.26
CA SER A 31 41.96 -36.03 -12.35
C SER A 31 42.43 -35.40 -13.65
N GLU A 32 43.74 -35.43 -13.83
CA GLU A 32 44.41 -35.18 -15.11
C GLU A 32 45.04 -36.52 -15.48
N LYS A 33 44.32 -37.33 -16.26
CA LYS A 33 44.84 -38.35 -17.19
C LYS A 33 43.69 -39.14 -17.84
N GLY A 34 43.73 -39.17 -19.18
CA GLY A 34 42.83 -39.95 -20.04
C GLY A 34 41.69 -39.07 -20.58
N ASN A 35 41.54 -38.82 -21.88
CA ASN A 35 42.22 -39.36 -23.04
C ASN A 35 42.09 -38.31 -24.13
N ALA A 36 43.20 -37.99 -24.78
CA ALA A 36 43.15 -37.32 -26.07
C ALA A 36 42.40 -38.26 -27.02
N THR A 37 41.28 -37.83 -27.58
CA THR A 37 40.89 -38.26 -28.93
C THR A 37 39.76 -37.41 -29.48
N ALA A 38 40.02 -36.94 -30.69
CA ALA A 38 39.07 -36.37 -31.63
C ALA A 38 38.45 -35.03 -31.22
N ASN A 39 39.24 -33.98 -31.44
CA ASN A 39 38.78 -32.90 -32.32
C ASN A 39 38.22 -33.55 -33.61
N LYS A 40 36.99 -34.05 -33.54
CA LYS A 40 36.24 -34.45 -34.71
C LYS A 40 35.80 -33.12 -35.27
N GLN A 41 36.61 -32.59 -36.20
CA GLN A 41 36.08 -31.73 -37.24
C GLN A 41 34.79 -32.41 -37.70
N GLU A 42 33.66 -31.85 -37.30
CA GLU A 42 32.36 -32.21 -37.84
C GLU A 42 32.45 -31.82 -39.31
N LYS A 43 33.01 -32.74 -40.11
CA LYS A 43 32.94 -32.69 -41.56
C LYS A 43 31.47 -32.43 -41.87
N PRO A 44 31.14 -31.44 -42.72
CA PRO A 44 29.76 -31.21 -43.09
C PRO A 44 29.19 -32.55 -43.52
N LEU A 45 28.12 -32.99 -42.85
CA LEU A 45 27.44 -34.23 -43.18
C LEU A 45 27.04 -34.12 -44.66
N ASP A 46 27.69 -34.90 -45.52
CA ASP A 46 27.42 -34.86 -46.95
C ASP A 46 25.94 -35.25 -47.16
N PRO A 47 25.08 -34.35 -47.67
CA PRO A 47 23.63 -34.58 -47.76
C PRO A 47 23.27 -35.74 -48.70
N VAL A 48 24.25 -36.26 -49.43
CA VAL A 48 24.16 -37.37 -50.38
C VAL A 48 24.26 -38.74 -49.67
N LEU A 49 24.71 -38.80 -48.41
CA LEU A 49 24.90 -40.05 -47.66
C LEU A 49 23.67 -40.49 -46.85
N PHE A 50 22.63 -39.67 -46.78
CA PHE A 50 21.42 -39.97 -46.02
C PHE A 50 20.47 -40.86 -46.81
N THR A 51 19.84 -41.80 -46.12
CA THR A 51 18.70 -42.54 -46.66
C THR A 51 17.50 -41.61 -46.83
N ARG A 52 16.60 -41.90 -47.77
CA ARG A 52 15.41 -41.08 -48.02
C ARG A 52 14.57 -40.83 -46.76
N SER A 53 14.43 -41.84 -45.90
CA SER A 53 13.73 -41.74 -44.61
C SER A 53 14.42 -40.81 -43.61
N GLU A 54 15.76 -40.78 -43.58
CA GLU A 54 16.51 -39.86 -42.72
C GLU A 54 16.38 -38.41 -43.20
N ILE A 55 16.36 -38.19 -44.52
CA ILE A 55 16.13 -36.86 -45.12
C ILE A 55 14.73 -36.35 -44.76
N GLU A 56 13.70 -37.19 -44.87
CA GLU A 56 12.31 -36.85 -44.50
C GLU A 56 12.19 -36.51 -43.01
N LEU A 57 12.83 -37.31 -42.13
CA LEU A 57 12.87 -37.04 -40.69
C LEU A 57 13.59 -35.72 -40.37
N LEU A 58 14.73 -35.44 -41.02
CA LEU A 58 15.47 -34.19 -40.82
C LEU A 58 14.67 -32.96 -41.29
N GLN A 59 13.91 -33.09 -42.38
CA GLN A 59 13.00 -32.05 -42.85
C GLN A 59 11.87 -31.81 -41.86
N GLU A 60 11.27 -32.86 -41.31
CA GLU A 60 10.21 -32.75 -40.29
C GLU A 60 10.73 -32.10 -39.00
N LEU A 61 11.91 -32.50 -38.52
CA LEU A 61 12.56 -31.90 -37.37
C LEU A 61 12.92 -30.42 -37.62
N SER A 62 13.39 -30.08 -38.83
CA SER A 62 13.66 -28.68 -39.22
C SER A 62 12.37 -27.85 -39.22
N ARG A 63 11.28 -28.39 -39.76
CA ARG A 63 9.96 -27.73 -39.76
C ARG A 63 9.47 -27.51 -38.32
N ARG A 64 9.57 -28.52 -37.47
CA ARG A 64 9.17 -28.45 -36.07
C ARG A 64 10.02 -27.45 -35.28
N ARG A 65 11.33 -27.38 -35.53
CA ARG A 65 12.19 -26.36 -34.92
C ARG A 65 11.74 -24.96 -35.29
N LYS A 66 11.51 -24.68 -36.58
CA LYS A 66 11.00 -23.37 -37.02
C LYS A 66 9.66 -23.00 -36.38
N GLU A 67 8.75 -23.97 -36.22
CA GLU A 67 7.48 -23.73 -35.54
C GLU A 67 7.68 -23.39 -34.05
N LEU A 68 8.58 -24.10 -33.37
CA LEU A 68 8.92 -23.81 -31.98
C LEU A 68 9.58 -22.43 -31.83
N ASP A 69 10.53 -22.08 -32.70
CA ASP A 69 11.20 -20.77 -32.69
C ASP A 69 10.19 -19.62 -32.86
N LEU A 70 9.20 -19.78 -33.74
CA LEU A 70 8.12 -18.80 -33.92
C LEU A 70 7.22 -18.67 -32.67
N ARG A 71 6.90 -19.80 -32.03
CA ARG A 71 6.14 -19.81 -30.78
C ARG A 71 6.91 -19.15 -29.64
N GLU A 72 8.20 -19.45 -29.51
CA GLU A 72 9.08 -18.86 -28.51
C GLU A 72 9.16 -17.34 -28.68
N GLN A 73 9.39 -16.85 -29.89
CA GLN A 73 9.38 -15.41 -30.17
C GLN A 73 8.05 -14.75 -29.79
N THR A 74 6.92 -15.42 -30.08
CA THR A 74 5.60 -14.90 -29.71
C THR A 74 5.41 -14.84 -28.19
N ILE A 75 5.89 -15.84 -27.46
CA ILE A 75 5.83 -15.88 -25.99
C ILE A 75 6.68 -14.76 -25.40
N VAL A 76 7.93 -14.61 -25.84
CA VAL A 76 8.84 -13.56 -25.37
C VAL A 76 8.24 -12.16 -25.59
N GLN A 77 7.60 -11.93 -26.75
CA GLN A 77 6.92 -10.66 -27.01
C GLN A 77 5.74 -10.42 -26.04
N ARG A 78 4.92 -11.46 -25.78
CA ARG A 78 3.80 -11.36 -24.84
C ARG A 78 4.27 -11.14 -23.41
N GLU A 79 5.31 -11.83 -22.98
CA GLU A 79 5.91 -11.66 -21.66
C GLU A 79 6.42 -10.23 -21.48
N GLY A 80 7.12 -9.66 -22.46
CA GLY A 80 7.56 -8.27 -22.40
C GLY A 80 6.41 -7.27 -22.28
N LEU A 81 5.32 -7.49 -23.01
CA LEU A 81 4.10 -6.67 -22.90
C LEU A 81 3.42 -6.82 -21.54
N LEU A 82 3.36 -8.05 -21.01
CA LEU A 82 2.75 -8.34 -19.72
C LEU A 82 3.56 -7.70 -18.58
N MET A 83 4.88 -7.84 -18.59
CA MET A 83 5.76 -7.21 -17.60
C MET A 83 5.63 -5.68 -17.61
N ALA A 84 5.55 -5.07 -18.80
CA ALA A 84 5.32 -3.63 -18.92
C ALA A 84 3.94 -3.22 -18.36
N ALA A 85 2.91 -4.04 -18.59
CA ALA A 85 1.58 -3.82 -18.05
C ALA A 85 1.54 -3.99 -16.52
N GLU A 86 2.18 -5.01 -15.96
CA GLU A 86 2.33 -5.25 -14.53
C GLU A 86 3.04 -4.07 -13.85
N THR A 87 4.18 -3.64 -14.39
CA THR A 87 4.93 -2.49 -13.87
C THR A 87 4.07 -1.21 -13.87
N ARG A 88 3.30 -0.99 -14.95
CA ARG A 88 2.39 0.15 -15.04
C ARG A 88 1.24 0.04 -14.03
N LEU A 89 0.70 -1.16 -13.83
CA LEU A 89 -0.38 -1.39 -12.86
C LEU A 89 0.12 -1.17 -11.43
N GLU A 90 1.29 -1.68 -11.09
CA GLU A 90 1.89 -1.50 -9.77
C GLU A 90 2.18 -0.02 -9.48
N ALA A 91 2.67 0.74 -10.46
CA ALA A 91 2.80 2.19 -10.34
C ALA A 91 1.45 2.88 -10.06
N ARG A 92 0.36 2.45 -10.72
CA ARG A 92 -0.98 2.99 -10.49
C ARG A 92 -1.55 2.61 -9.12
N ILE A 93 -1.30 1.40 -8.66
CA ILE A 93 -1.71 0.95 -7.32
C ILE A 93 -1.02 1.81 -6.27
N ASN A 94 0.30 1.99 -6.38
CA ASN A 94 1.06 2.83 -5.46
C ASN A 94 0.55 4.28 -5.46
N GLU A 95 0.26 4.84 -6.64
CA GLU A 95 -0.34 6.18 -6.75
C GLU A 95 -1.70 6.24 -6.02
N LEU A 96 -2.57 5.26 -6.23
CA LEU A 96 -3.87 5.20 -5.55
C LEU A 96 -3.75 5.03 -4.03
N GLU A 97 -2.79 4.22 -3.56
CA GLU A 97 -2.53 4.04 -2.14
C GLU A 97 -2.02 5.34 -1.50
N THR A 98 -1.14 6.09 -2.18
CA THR A 98 -0.69 7.40 -1.70
C THR A 98 -1.85 8.39 -1.60
N VAL A 99 -2.70 8.47 -2.63
CA VAL A 99 -3.89 9.35 -2.61
C VAL A 99 -4.86 8.95 -1.50
N LYS A 100 -5.09 7.65 -1.30
CA LYS A 100 -5.94 7.15 -0.21
C LYS A 100 -5.39 7.56 1.15
N SER A 101 -4.09 7.36 1.37
CA SER A 101 -3.41 7.77 2.60
C SER A 101 -3.52 9.29 2.83
N ASP A 102 -3.29 10.08 1.78
CA ASP A 102 -3.41 11.54 1.86
C ASP A 102 -4.83 11.97 2.23
N ILE A 103 -5.85 11.34 1.64
CA ILE A 103 -7.25 11.59 1.98
C ILE A 103 -7.54 11.22 3.43
N GLU A 104 -7.11 10.05 3.90
CA GLU A 104 -7.29 9.63 5.29
C GLU A 104 -6.60 10.61 6.27
N THR A 105 -5.38 11.06 5.95
CA THR A 105 -4.71 12.07 6.78
C THR A 105 -5.42 13.43 6.75
N LEU A 106 -6.02 13.80 5.62
CA LEU A 106 -6.77 15.05 5.51
C LEU A 106 -8.09 15.00 6.28
N ILE A 107 -8.81 13.88 6.21
CA ILE A 107 -10.04 13.65 6.97
C ILE A 107 -9.73 13.70 8.47
N THR A 108 -8.72 12.96 8.93
CA THR A 108 -8.35 12.98 10.35
C THR A 108 -7.91 14.36 10.85
N LYS A 109 -7.19 15.13 10.04
CA LYS A 109 -6.84 16.53 10.35
C LYS A 109 -8.09 17.42 10.42
N TYR A 110 -9.00 17.27 9.47
CA TYR A 110 -10.26 18.02 9.44
C TYR A 110 -11.12 17.71 10.67
N ASP A 111 -11.30 16.43 10.99
CA ASP A 111 -12.05 15.99 12.16
C ASP A 111 -11.43 16.51 13.46
N ALA A 112 -10.10 16.50 13.58
CA ALA A 112 -9.40 17.05 14.73
C ALA A 112 -9.60 18.57 14.88
N GLN A 113 -9.58 19.32 13.77
CA GLN A 113 -9.84 20.76 13.78
C GLN A 113 -11.30 21.08 14.14
N GLU A 114 -12.25 20.35 13.58
CA GLU A 114 -13.67 20.49 13.93
C GLU A 114 -13.90 20.15 15.41
N GLU A 115 -13.30 19.06 15.90
CA GLU A 115 -13.38 18.68 17.31
C GLU A 115 -12.80 19.76 18.22
N GLU A 116 -11.68 20.39 17.85
CA GLU A 116 -11.10 21.49 18.61
C GLU A 116 -12.02 22.72 18.64
N LYS A 117 -12.61 23.10 17.50
CA LYS A 117 -13.57 24.21 17.41
C LYS A 117 -14.78 23.94 18.32
N PHE A 118 -15.38 22.75 18.21
CA PHE A 118 -16.54 22.38 19.04
C PHE A 118 -16.18 22.31 20.51
N ARG A 119 -15.02 21.75 20.87
CA ARG A 119 -14.54 21.72 22.27
C ARG A 119 -14.42 23.12 22.86
N GLY A 120 -13.94 24.09 22.07
CA GLY A 120 -13.91 25.50 22.46
C GLY A 120 -15.30 26.06 22.74
N LEU A 121 -16.25 25.84 21.83
CA LEU A 121 -17.65 26.27 22.00
C LEU A 121 -18.30 25.63 23.22
N VAL A 122 -18.17 24.30 23.38
CA VAL A 122 -18.69 23.56 24.53
C VAL A 122 -18.13 24.12 25.83
N ALA A 123 -16.82 24.38 25.91
CA ALA A 123 -16.19 24.92 27.11
C ALA A 123 -16.72 26.32 27.51
N ILE A 124 -17.06 27.16 26.53
CA ILE A 124 -17.66 28.47 26.77
C ILE A 124 -19.07 28.29 27.37
N TYR A 125 -19.90 27.46 26.74
CA TYR A 125 -21.29 27.29 27.17
C TYR A 125 -21.44 26.47 28.46
N GLU A 126 -20.53 25.53 28.76
CA GLU A 126 -20.52 24.78 30.03
C GLU A 126 -20.20 25.66 31.25
N LYS A 127 -19.37 26.69 31.04
CA LYS A 127 -19.01 27.69 32.05
C LYS A 127 -20.05 28.81 32.18
N MET A 128 -20.87 29.02 31.16
CA MET A 128 -21.94 30.01 31.15
C MET A 128 -23.13 29.57 32.02
N LYS A 129 -23.92 30.54 32.49
CA LYS A 129 -25.15 30.26 33.26
C LYS A 129 -26.19 29.58 32.36
N PRO A 130 -26.85 28.48 32.80
CA PRO A 130 -27.80 27.73 31.96
C PRO A 130 -28.91 28.57 31.34
N LYS A 131 -29.40 29.60 32.06
CA LYS A 131 -30.43 30.51 31.56
C LYS A 131 -29.96 31.38 30.39
N GLU A 132 -28.70 31.82 30.40
CA GLU A 132 -28.15 32.63 29.31
C GLU A 132 -27.79 31.75 28.11
N SER A 133 -27.21 30.57 28.34
CA SER A 133 -26.97 29.60 27.26
C SER A 133 -28.27 29.19 26.56
N ALA A 134 -29.35 28.96 27.32
CA ALA A 134 -30.66 28.59 26.77
C ALA A 134 -31.23 29.67 25.84
N ARG A 135 -31.09 30.96 26.19
CA ARG A 135 -31.54 32.07 25.34
C ARG A 135 -30.81 32.09 23.99
N ILE A 136 -29.50 31.89 24.00
CA ILE A 136 -28.69 31.84 22.77
C ILE A 136 -29.06 30.61 21.94
N PHE A 137 -29.24 29.47 22.59
CA PHE A 137 -29.59 28.21 21.93
C PHE A 137 -31.00 28.19 21.34
N ASP A 138 -31.93 28.97 21.87
CA ASP A 138 -33.26 29.13 21.27
C ASP A 138 -33.20 29.83 19.89
N GLU A 139 -32.17 30.63 19.63
CA GLU A 139 -31.97 31.40 18.38
C GLU A 139 -30.92 30.79 17.45
N LEU A 140 -30.09 29.88 17.96
CA LEU A 140 -29.02 29.24 17.20
C LEU A 140 -29.56 28.24 16.17
N ASP A 141 -28.80 28.05 15.10
CA ASP A 141 -29.05 27.02 14.10
C ASP A 141 -29.04 25.62 14.74
N ILE A 142 -29.98 24.78 14.31
CA ILE A 142 -30.18 23.45 14.89
C ILE A 142 -28.97 22.53 14.65
N ASP A 143 -28.27 22.65 13.53
CA ASP A 143 -27.17 21.75 13.17
C ASP A 143 -25.92 22.02 14.03
N ILE A 144 -25.62 23.31 14.27
CA ILE A 144 -24.53 23.71 15.18
C ILE A 144 -24.85 23.27 16.61
N LEU A 145 -26.09 23.47 17.02
CA LEU A 145 -26.54 23.12 18.36
C LEU A 145 -26.44 21.61 18.59
N LEU A 146 -26.86 20.76 17.64
CA LEU A 146 -26.69 19.32 17.73
C LEU A 146 -25.20 18.93 17.89
N GLY A 147 -24.31 19.57 17.13
CA GLY A 147 -22.85 19.32 17.23
C GLY A 147 -22.27 19.66 18.62
N VAL A 148 -22.75 20.74 19.25
CA VAL A 148 -22.35 21.14 20.60
C VAL A 148 -22.95 20.20 21.65
N PHE A 149 -24.23 19.86 21.56
CA PHE A 149 -24.91 19.01 22.53
C PHE A 149 -24.38 17.58 22.56
N ASP A 150 -23.93 17.04 21.43
CA ASP A 150 -23.36 15.69 21.35
C ASP A 150 -22.02 15.56 22.09
N ARG A 151 -21.27 16.66 22.17
CA ARG A 151 -19.95 16.74 22.83
C ARG A 151 -20.00 17.28 24.25
N MET A 152 -21.14 17.82 24.68
CA MET A 152 -21.34 18.44 25.98
C MET A 152 -21.77 17.42 27.03
N LYS A 153 -21.38 17.63 28.30
CA LYS A 153 -21.80 16.74 29.40
C LYS A 153 -23.31 16.71 29.56
N ALA A 154 -23.90 15.52 29.61
CA ALA A 154 -25.35 15.31 29.71
C ALA A 154 -26.02 16.11 30.84
N SER A 155 -25.37 16.25 32.00
CA SER A 155 -25.90 17.04 33.12
C SER A 155 -26.01 18.54 32.83
N LYS A 156 -25.01 19.10 32.12
CA LYS A 156 -25.01 20.50 31.67
C LYS A 156 -26.05 20.71 30.58
N SER A 157 -26.11 19.81 29.60
CA SER A 157 -27.11 19.79 28.55
C SER A 157 -28.54 19.80 29.11
N ALA A 158 -28.84 18.91 30.06
CA ALA A 158 -30.16 18.84 30.71
C ALA A 158 -30.54 20.14 31.42
N SER A 159 -29.57 20.76 32.11
CA SER A 159 -29.78 22.04 32.81
C SER A 159 -30.10 23.19 31.86
N ILE A 160 -29.54 23.17 30.65
CA ILE A 160 -29.81 24.16 29.60
C ILE A 160 -31.17 23.89 28.96
N ILE A 161 -31.46 22.64 28.56
CA ILE A 161 -32.75 22.25 27.97
C ILE A 161 -33.92 22.63 28.88
N ALA A 162 -33.79 22.45 30.20
CA ALA A 162 -34.81 22.82 31.17
C ALA A 162 -35.12 24.33 31.23
N LYS A 163 -34.29 25.18 30.62
CA LYS A 163 -34.45 26.65 30.56
C LYS A 163 -34.74 27.16 29.14
N MET A 164 -34.80 26.28 28.14
CA MET A 164 -35.12 26.61 26.75
C MET A 164 -36.63 26.70 26.52
N LYS A 165 -37.02 27.21 25.34
CA LYS A 165 -38.42 27.14 24.89
C LYS A 165 -38.84 25.66 24.68
N PRO A 166 -40.07 25.28 25.06
CA PRO A 166 -40.52 23.89 25.00
C PRO A 166 -40.53 23.31 23.58
N GLU A 167 -40.90 24.13 22.58
CA GLU A 167 -40.88 23.74 21.17
C GLU A 167 -39.46 23.39 20.71
N ARG A 168 -38.49 24.22 21.10
CA ARG A 168 -37.10 24.07 20.69
C ARG A 168 -36.43 22.89 21.37
N ALA A 169 -36.68 22.71 22.67
CA ALA A 169 -36.26 21.53 23.41
C ALA A 169 -36.79 20.23 22.77
N LYS A 170 -38.07 20.19 22.38
CA LYS A 170 -38.67 19.03 21.72
C LYS A 170 -37.98 18.73 20.39
N GLU A 171 -37.74 19.74 19.57
CA GLU A 171 -37.09 19.60 18.27
C GLU A 171 -35.68 19.02 18.39
N ILE A 172 -34.87 19.54 19.30
CA ILE A 172 -33.50 19.06 19.55
C ILE A 172 -33.52 17.60 19.99
N THR A 173 -34.40 17.27 20.93
CA THR A 173 -34.48 15.91 21.48
C THR A 173 -34.92 14.90 20.43
N SER A 174 -35.86 15.28 19.55
CA SER A 174 -36.26 14.47 18.39
C SER A 174 -35.09 14.23 17.44
N ARG A 175 -34.39 15.30 17.04
CA ARG A 175 -33.25 15.21 16.12
C ARG A 175 -32.09 14.38 16.67
N ILE A 176 -31.85 14.44 17.99
CA ILE A 176 -30.84 13.59 18.65
C ILE A 176 -31.26 12.12 18.61
N ALA A 177 -32.55 11.82 18.80
CA ALA A 177 -33.07 10.46 18.70
C ALA A 177 -32.93 9.93 17.26
N ASP A 178 -33.34 10.72 16.26
CA ASP A 178 -33.24 10.36 14.84
C ASP A 178 -31.80 10.07 14.40
N ARG A 179 -30.81 10.85 14.89
CA ARG A 179 -29.38 10.59 14.60
C ARG A 179 -28.84 9.33 15.28
N ARG A 180 -29.41 8.91 16.41
CA ARG A 180 -29.00 7.69 17.13
C ARG A 180 -29.61 6.43 16.54
N GLU A 181 -30.80 6.55 15.94
CA GLU A 181 -31.38 5.49 15.13
C GLU A 181 -30.62 5.41 13.81
N MET A 182 -29.47 4.72 13.83
CA MET A 182 -28.75 4.33 12.62
C MET A 182 -29.76 3.81 11.57
N PRO A 183 -29.66 4.25 10.29
CA PRO A 183 -30.54 3.77 9.24
C PRO A 183 -30.52 2.24 9.25
N ARG A 184 -31.65 1.62 9.58
CA ARG A 184 -31.80 0.17 9.44
C ARG A 184 -31.76 -0.09 7.95
N LEU A 185 -30.66 -0.69 7.49
CA LEU A 185 -30.58 -1.29 6.17
C LEU A 185 -31.60 -2.43 6.17
N ASN A 186 -32.77 -2.18 5.55
CA ASN A 186 -33.71 -3.21 5.16
C ASN A 186 -33.28 -3.80 3.81
#